data_AF-A0A6P5A0Q8-F1
#
_entry.id   AF-A0A6P5A0Q8-F1
#
_cell.length_a   1.000
_cell.length_b   1.000
_cell.length_c   1.000
_cell.angle_alpha   90.00
_cell.angle_beta   90.00
_cell.angle_gamma   90.00
#
_symmetry.space_group_name_H-M   'P 1'
#
loop_
_entity.id
_entity.type
_entity.pdbx_description
1 polymer ?
#
loop_
_entity_poly.entity_id
_entity_poly.type
_entity_poly.pdbx_seq_one_letter_code
_entity_poly.pdbx_strand_id
1 'polypeptide(L)'
;MHSCSMIVQDIADMSDDSGEKEVTSHKEEKPSRITSDAKDRDKIRDKLLTCIDPLDPTGHPAGLINVVTGQIAPETVNAHDAVDIGNDQLVSFEKSWPGGFNASLSKLVVTMAAKRKSVKVGNSKVYDTNLIYSRVLGLQQSRDIDIKSVLAHELSPVPTSMFDDEGNMRIATTKSTLKKKLQVTVSQRLVEKPEVEILDGCALLWVIHWPNQGTVADFVNAFTKNVMERVANQDTYLIFDRYFDFSIKSGTRAARA
;
A
#
# COMPACT_ATOMS: atom_id res chain seq x y z
N MET A 1 2.02 -81.34 0.11
CA MET A 1 3.40 -81.27 -0.42
C MET A 1 3.72 -79.83 -0.90
N HIS A 2 3.38 -78.83 -0.08
CA HIS A 2 3.40 -77.41 -0.48
C HIS A 2 4.58 -76.62 0.12
N SER A 3 5.24 -77.18 1.14
CA SER A 3 6.31 -76.52 1.89
C SER A 3 7.68 -76.64 1.23
N CYS A 4 7.99 -77.75 0.55
CA CYS A 4 9.27 -77.89 -0.16
C CYS A 4 9.35 -77.03 -1.42
N SER A 5 8.21 -76.75 -2.07
CA SER A 5 8.16 -75.85 -3.22
C SER A 5 8.42 -74.40 -2.81
N MET A 6 7.94 -73.98 -1.64
CA MET A 6 8.18 -72.64 -1.12
C MET A 6 9.64 -72.43 -0.72
N ILE A 7 10.26 -73.40 -0.04
CA ILE A 7 11.66 -73.26 0.39
C ILE A 7 12.61 -73.19 -0.82
N VAL A 8 12.32 -73.91 -1.91
CA VAL A 8 13.11 -73.82 -3.15
C VAL A 8 12.92 -72.46 -3.82
N GLN A 9 11.71 -71.90 -3.79
CA GLN A 9 11.42 -70.56 -4.31
C GLN A 9 12.13 -69.48 -3.48
N ASP A 10 12.06 -69.56 -2.16
CA ASP A 10 12.68 -68.59 -1.25
C ASP A 10 14.22 -68.64 -1.33
N ILE A 11 14.81 -69.82 -1.53
CA ILE A 11 16.25 -69.96 -1.76
C ILE A 11 16.66 -69.43 -3.15
N ALA A 12 15.83 -69.63 -4.17
CA ALA A 12 16.06 -69.05 -5.50
C ALA A 12 16.01 -67.52 -5.45
N ASP A 13 15.02 -66.94 -4.75
CA ASP A 13 14.84 -65.50 -4.57
C ASP A 13 15.98 -64.87 -3.74
N MET A 14 16.60 -65.62 -2.82
CA MET A 14 17.81 -65.18 -2.09
C MET A 14 19.11 -65.31 -2.90
N SER A 15 19.13 -66.18 -3.93
CA SER A 15 20.29 -66.40 -4.79
C SER A 15 20.26 -65.62 -6.10
N ASP A 16 19.10 -65.10 -6.49
CA ASP A 16 18.98 -64.23 -7.64
C ASP A 16 19.51 -62.84 -7.29
N ASP A 17 20.72 -62.65 -7.80
CA ASP A 17 21.48 -61.45 -8.12
C ASP A 17 20.60 -60.33 -8.70
N SER A 18 19.68 -59.84 -7.88
CA SER A 18 18.86 -58.67 -8.12
C SER A 18 19.63 -57.40 -7.72
N GLY A 19 20.92 -57.36 -8.11
CA GLY A 19 21.72 -56.15 -8.22
C GLY A 19 21.43 -55.08 -7.17
N GLU A 20 21.47 -55.44 -5.88
CA GLU A 20 21.62 -54.44 -4.83
C GLU A 20 22.96 -53.77 -5.07
N LYS A 21 22.92 -52.66 -5.80
CA LYS A 21 24.08 -51.80 -6.02
C LYS A 21 24.59 -51.40 -4.66
N GLU A 22 25.66 -52.06 -4.23
CA GLU A 22 26.46 -51.65 -3.10
C GLU A 22 26.71 -50.14 -3.26
N VAL A 23 26.11 -49.32 -2.39
CA VAL A 23 26.22 -47.86 -2.48
C VAL A 23 27.60 -47.51 -1.95
N THR A 24 28.60 -47.62 -2.83
CA THR A 24 30.02 -47.38 -2.51
C THR A 24 30.39 -45.90 -2.48
N SER A 25 29.49 -45.00 -2.93
CA SER A 25 29.74 -43.55 -3.00
C SER A 25 28.75 -42.76 -2.16
N HIS A 26 29.26 -41.69 -1.53
CA HIS A 26 28.45 -40.80 -0.73
C HIS A 26 27.43 -40.06 -1.61
N LYS A 27 26.26 -39.72 -1.07
CA LYS A 27 25.16 -39.07 -1.83
C LYS A 27 25.61 -37.78 -2.53
N GLU A 28 26.55 -37.06 -1.93
CA GLU A 28 27.11 -35.81 -2.47
C GLU A 28 28.11 -36.02 -3.63
N GLU A 29 28.67 -37.22 -3.77
CA GLU A 29 29.57 -37.57 -4.86
C GLU A 29 28.82 -37.99 -6.13
N LYS A 30 27.47 -38.01 -6.08
CA LYS A 30 26.65 -38.31 -7.24
C LYS A 30 26.85 -37.23 -8.31
N PRO A 31 27.01 -37.59 -9.60
CA PRO A 31 27.20 -36.64 -10.69
C PRO A 31 26.14 -35.53 -10.77
N SER A 32 24.90 -35.83 -10.36
CA SER A 32 23.82 -34.85 -10.29
C SER A 32 24.05 -33.76 -9.23
N ARG A 33 24.62 -34.12 -8.07
CA ARG A 33 24.98 -33.16 -7.00
C ARG A 33 26.16 -32.30 -7.43
N ILE A 34 27.21 -32.91 -7.97
CA ILE A 34 28.37 -32.19 -8.54
C ILE A 34 27.94 -31.18 -9.60
N THR A 35 27.02 -31.58 -10.50
CA THR A 35 26.49 -30.70 -11.55
C THR A 35 25.62 -29.58 -10.99
N SER A 36 24.81 -29.86 -9.96
CA SER A 36 24.00 -28.85 -9.29
C SER A 36 24.87 -27.80 -8.59
N ASP A 37 25.88 -28.24 -7.84
CA ASP A 37 26.80 -27.36 -7.14
C ASP A 37 27.61 -26.52 -8.13
N ALA A 38 28.02 -27.10 -9.26
CA ALA A 38 28.66 -26.34 -10.33
C ALA A 38 27.75 -25.22 -10.84
N LYS A 39 26.49 -25.52 -11.14
CA LYS A 39 25.50 -24.51 -11.54
C LYS A 39 25.27 -23.46 -10.48
N ASP A 40 25.24 -23.82 -9.20
CA ASP A 40 25.03 -22.85 -8.12
C ASP A 40 26.25 -21.96 -7.91
N ARG A 41 27.47 -22.49 -8.04
CA ARG A 41 28.70 -21.67 -8.08
C ARG A 41 28.68 -20.69 -9.27
N ASP A 42 28.28 -21.15 -10.45
CA ASP A 42 28.19 -20.29 -11.63
C ASP A 42 27.17 -19.18 -11.42
N LYS A 43 25.97 -19.47 -10.87
CA LYS A 43 24.99 -18.44 -10.51
C LYS A 43 25.51 -17.42 -9.50
N ILE A 44 26.25 -17.87 -8.48
CA ILE A 44 26.86 -16.96 -7.50
C ILE A 44 27.86 -16.06 -8.20
N ARG A 45 28.72 -16.63 -9.07
CA ARG A 45 29.71 -15.88 -9.84
C ARG A 45 29.06 -14.85 -10.75
N ASP A 46 28.06 -15.27 -11.52
CA ASP A 46 27.28 -14.39 -12.39
C ASP A 46 26.63 -13.27 -11.58
N LYS A 47 26.08 -13.59 -10.40
CA LYS A 47 25.48 -12.58 -9.54
C LYS A 47 26.51 -11.59 -9.00
N LEU A 48 27.68 -12.04 -8.59
CA LEU A 48 28.76 -11.17 -8.10
C LEU A 48 29.29 -10.26 -9.20
N LEU A 49 29.37 -10.73 -10.45
CA LEU A 49 29.76 -9.91 -11.61
C LEU A 49 28.74 -8.79 -11.91
N THR A 50 27.48 -8.92 -11.48
CA THR A 50 26.48 -7.85 -11.60
C THR A 50 26.52 -6.84 -10.45
N CYS A 51 27.23 -7.15 -9.38
CA CYS A 51 27.35 -6.27 -8.21
C CYS A 51 28.55 -5.33 -8.37
N ILE A 52 28.58 -4.26 -7.59
CA ILE A 52 29.78 -3.42 -7.47
C ILE A 52 30.86 -4.22 -6.76
N ASP A 53 32.08 -4.21 -7.26
CA ASP A 53 33.22 -4.87 -6.62
C ASP A 53 33.72 -4.03 -5.43
N PRO A 54 33.46 -4.40 -4.17
CA PRO A 54 33.81 -3.57 -3.01
C PRO A 54 35.33 -3.44 -2.77
N LEU A 55 36.16 -4.16 -3.54
CA LEU A 55 37.61 -4.17 -3.41
C LEU A 55 38.31 -3.29 -4.46
N ASP A 56 37.58 -2.57 -5.32
CA ASP A 56 38.16 -1.59 -6.24
C ASP A 56 38.28 -0.21 -5.57
N PRO A 57 39.50 0.22 -5.15
CA PRO A 57 39.68 1.48 -4.44
C PRO A 57 39.45 2.72 -5.32
N THR A 58 39.36 2.56 -6.65
CA THR A 58 39.20 3.67 -7.61
C THR A 58 37.84 3.71 -8.28
N GLY A 59 37.08 2.61 -8.22
CA GLY A 59 35.81 2.47 -8.92
C GLY A 59 34.59 3.03 -8.18
N HIS A 60 34.76 3.70 -7.03
CA HIS A 60 33.64 4.01 -6.12
C HIS A 60 33.55 5.50 -5.76
N PRO A 61 32.35 6.09 -5.77
CA PRO A 61 32.13 7.40 -5.19
C PRO A 61 32.34 7.40 -3.67
N ALA A 62 32.62 8.57 -3.09
CA ALA A 62 32.79 8.71 -1.64
C ALA A 62 31.48 8.39 -0.89
N GLY A 63 31.61 7.73 0.28
CA GLY A 63 30.49 7.42 1.17
C GLY A 63 30.11 5.94 1.21
N LEU A 64 29.06 5.62 1.97
CA LEU A 64 28.53 4.25 2.09
C LEU A 64 27.72 3.87 0.84
N ILE A 65 28.00 2.70 0.26
CA ILE A 65 27.34 2.24 -0.98
C ILE A 65 26.73 0.85 -0.77
N ASN A 66 25.55 0.64 -1.34
CA ASN A 66 24.96 -0.69 -1.44
C ASN A 66 25.58 -1.48 -2.60
N VAL A 67 26.34 -2.53 -2.27
CA VAL A 67 27.09 -3.39 -3.21
C VAL A 67 26.21 -4.00 -4.31
N VAL A 68 24.93 -4.25 -4.05
CA VAL A 68 24.01 -4.90 -5.00
C VAL A 68 23.28 -3.91 -5.91
N THR A 69 22.95 -2.72 -5.40
CA THR A 69 22.10 -1.73 -6.11
C THR A 69 22.86 -0.50 -6.56
N GLY A 70 24.09 -0.31 -6.10
CA GLY A 70 24.89 0.90 -6.32
C GLY A 70 24.35 2.17 -5.66
N GLN A 71 23.33 2.05 -4.81
CA GLN A 71 22.79 3.22 -4.12
C GLN A 71 23.76 3.75 -3.08
N ILE A 72 24.07 5.04 -3.18
CA ILE A 72 24.80 5.79 -2.18
C ILE A 72 23.86 6.07 -1.00
N ALA A 73 24.39 5.91 0.21
CA ALA A 73 23.69 6.22 1.44
C ALA A 73 23.58 7.74 1.63
N PRO A 74 22.43 8.25 2.10
CA PRO A 74 22.34 9.64 2.55
C PRO A 74 23.31 9.91 3.70
N GLU A 75 23.76 11.16 3.85
CA GLU A 75 24.65 11.60 4.95
C GLU A 75 24.08 11.31 6.35
N THR A 76 22.77 11.12 6.47
CA THR A 76 22.11 10.78 7.74
C THR A 76 22.32 9.34 8.19
N VAL A 77 22.84 8.46 7.33
CA VAL A 77 23.10 7.05 7.64
C VAL A 77 24.46 6.92 8.33
N ASN A 78 24.46 6.56 9.60
CA ASN A 78 25.64 6.42 10.45
C ASN A 78 25.89 4.96 10.89
N ALA A 79 25.33 3.98 10.18
CA ALA A 79 25.48 2.57 10.54
C ALA A 79 26.92 2.05 10.52
N HIS A 80 27.85 2.76 9.87
CA HIS A 80 29.27 2.45 9.86
C HIS A 80 29.94 2.76 11.21
N ASP A 81 29.43 3.74 11.96
CA ASP A 81 29.94 4.16 13.26
C ASP A 81 29.19 3.52 14.43
N ALA A 82 28.44 2.43 14.18
CA ALA A 82 27.54 1.85 15.17
C ALA A 82 28.23 1.44 16.48
N VAL A 83 29.49 1.00 16.38
CA VAL A 83 30.31 0.63 17.55
C VAL A 83 30.67 1.86 18.38
N ASP A 84 31.14 2.93 17.74
CA ASP A 84 31.54 4.16 18.42
C ASP A 84 30.34 4.85 19.06
N ILE A 85 29.21 4.93 18.33
CA ILE A 85 27.93 5.43 18.86
C ILE A 85 27.48 4.63 20.09
N GLY A 86 27.64 3.30 20.05
CA GLY A 86 27.31 2.43 21.18
C GLY A 86 28.19 2.67 22.39
N ASN A 87 29.50 2.84 22.18
CA ASN A 87 30.45 3.15 23.24
C ASN A 87 30.15 4.50 23.90
N ASP A 88 29.88 5.54 23.11
CA ASP A 88 29.49 6.86 23.63
C ASP A 88 28.18 6.82 24.41
N GLN A 89 27.22 6.01 23.94
CA GLN A 89 25.96 5.79 24.61
C GLN A 89 26.14 5.05 25.95
N LEU A 90 27.04 4.07 26.00
CA LEU A 90 27.37 3.35 27.23
C LEU A 90 27.98 4.29 28.28
N VAL A 91 28.98 5.09 27.90
CA VAL A 91 29.61 6.07 28.79
C VAL A 91 28.60 7.09 29.30
N SER A 92 27.68 7.54 28.44
CA SER A 92 26.61 8.47 28.82
C SER A 92 25.59 7.84 29.77
N PHE A 93 25.28 6.55 29.56
CA PHE A 93 24.37 5.80 30.41
C PHE A 93 24.96 5.54 31.80
N GLU A 94 26.23 5.16 31.91
CA GLU A 94 26.92 4.98 33.19
C GLU A 94 26.95 6.27 34.02
N LYS A 95 27.20 7.42 33.36
CA LYS A 95 27.15 8.74 34.01
C LYS A 95 25.78 9.11 34.56
N SER A 96 24.70 8.50 34.05
CA SER A 96 23.34 8.79 34.49
C SER A 96 22.96 8.05 35.78
N TRP A 97 23.80 7.14 36.28
CA TRP A 97 23.51 6.33 37.45
C TRP A 97 23.61 7.13 38.76
N PRO A 98 22.82 6.75 39.80
CA PRO A 98 21.86 5.65 39.82
C PRO A 98 20.47 6.00 39.24
N GLY A 99 20.16 7.30 39.08
CA GLY A 99 18.82 7.77 38.69
C GLY A 99 18.38 7.34 37.28
N GLY A 100 19.32 7.23 36.34
CA GLY A 100 19.08 6.86 34.95
C GLY A 100 19.20 5.37 34.64
N PHE A 101 19.45 4.50 35.64
CA PHE A 101 19.65 3.06 35.40
C PHE A 101 18.45 2.39 34.70
N ASN A 102 17.24 2.85 35.00
CA ASN A 102 16.01 2.32 34.38
C ASN A 102 15.57 3.10 33.13
N ALA A 103 16.37 4.05 32.66
CA ALA A 103 16.03 4.83 31.47
C ALA A 103 16.15 3.96 30.21
N SER A 104 15.25 4.20 29.24
CA SER A 104 15.32 3.54 27.95
C SER A 104 16.50 4.07 27.12
N LEU A 105 17.23 3.15 26.47
CA LEU A 105 18.29 3.52 25.54
C LEU A 105 17.69 4.02 24.22
N SER A 106 18.16 5.18 23.76
CA SER A 106 17.76 5.77 22.49
C SER A 106 18.33 5.00 21.30
N LYS A 107 17.58 4.93 20.20
CA LYS A 107 18.05 4.34 18.93
C LYS A 107 18.78 5.41 18.12
N LEU A 108 20.09 5.50 18.28
CA LEU A 108 20.94 6.52 17.64
C LEU A 108 21.49 6.08 16.27
N VAL A 109 21.51 4.78 16.01
CA VAL A 109 21.98 4.22 14.73
C VAL A 109 20.87 4.28 13.67
N VAL A 110 21.16 4.96 12.58
CA VAL A 110 20.33 5.14 11.38
C VAL A 110 20.88 4.26 10.28
N THR A 111 20.08 3.27 9.86
CA THR A 111 20.45 2.34 8.78
C THR A 111 19.86 2.77 7.44
N MET A 112 20.29 2.12 6.35
CA MET A 112 19.71 2.30 5.02
C MET A 112 18.19 2.00 4.96
N ALA A 113 17.66 1.20 5.90
CA ALA A 113 16.23 0.93 6.02
C ALA A 113 15.41 2.14 6.49
N ALA A 114 16.08 3.16 7.05
CA ALA A 114 15.45 4.43 7.42
C ALA A 114 15.08 5.29 6.20
N LYS A 115 15.41 4.88 4.96
CA LYS A 115 14.81 5.41 3.72
C LYS A 115 13.30 5.13 3.75
N ARG A 116 12.55 6.03 4.39
CA ARG A 116 11.08 5.97 4.48
C ARG A 116 10.50 6.05 3.06
N LYS A 117 9.45 5.26 2.80
CA LYS A 117 8.62 5.35 1.58
C LYS A 117 7.85 6.68 1.48
N SER A 118 7.93 7.51 2.52
CA SER A 118 7.37 8.85 2.58
C SER A 118 8.41 9.84 3.07
N VAL A 119 8.46 11.01 2.44
CA VAL A 119 9.25 12.15 2.90
C VAL A 119 8.45 12.83 4.01
N LYS A 120 9.06 13.05 5.18
CA LYS A 120 8.41 13.81 6.25
C LYS A 120 8.64 15.29 5.98
N VAL A 121 7.60 16.02 5.58
CA VAL A 121 7.63 17.49 5.44
C VAL A 121 6.84 18.06 6.61
N GLY A 122 7.53 18.70 7.57
CA GLY A 122 6.91 19.14 8.83
C GLY A 122 6.40 17.96 9.67
N ASN A 123 5.11 17.95 10.04
CA ASN A 123 4.47 16.83 10.76
C ASN A 123 3.76 15.81 9.85
N SER A 124 3.70 16.08 8.54
CA SER A 124 2.95 15.27 7.58
C SER A 124 3.87 14.30 6.82
N LYS A 125 3.33 13.11 6.51
CA LYS A 125 4.00 12.12 5.66
C LYS A 125 3.56 12.36 4.22
N VAL A 126 4.47 12.81 3.37
CA VAL A 126 4.23 13.01 1.94
C VAL A 126 4.71 11.78 1.17
N TYR A 127 3.87 11.23 0.31
CA TYR A 127 4.25 10.13 -0.57
C TYR A 127 4.67 10.71 -1.91
N ASP A 128 5.94 10.55 -2.27
CA ASP A 128 6.45 11.01 -3.55
C ASP A 128 6.02 10.03 -4.65
N THR A 129 4.98 10.40 -5.40
CA THR A 129 4.47 9.63 -6.54
C THR A 129 5.52 9.52 -7.65
N ASN A 130 6.41 10.51 -7.82
CA ASN A 130 7.53 10.42 -8.78
C ASN A 130 8.54 9.34 -8.40
N LEU A 131 8.67 9.03 -7.11
CA LEU A 131 9.50 7.91 -6.64
C LEU A 131 8.93 6.54 -7.07
N ILE A 132 7.61 6.42 -7.20
CA ILE A 132 6.97 5.18 -7.70
C ILE A 132 7.22 5.04 -9.20
N TYR A 133 7.05 6.12 -9.97
CA TYR A 133 7.34 6.14 -11.40
C TYR A 133 8.81 5.82 -11.71
N SER A 134 9.75 6.45 -11.01
CA SER A 134 11.19 6.17 -11.19
C SER A 134 11.57 4.74 -10.82
N ARG A 135 10.92 4.12 -9.82
CA ARG A 135 11.11 2.69 -9.49
C ARG A 135 10.57 1.77 -10.58
N VAL A 136 9.40 2.07 -11.14
CA VAL A 136 8.82 1.28 -12.24
C VAL A 136 9.73 1.34 -13.47
N LEU A 137 10.25 2.53 -13.81
CA LEU A 137 11.20 2.72 -14.91
C LEU A 137 12.52 1.95 -14.66
N GLY A 138 13.05 1.98 -13.44
CA GLY A 138 14.25 1.20 -13.08
C GLY A 138 14.03 -0.32 -13.09
N LEU A 139 12.83 -0.77 -12.72
CA LEU A 139 12.46 -2.19 -12.78
C LEU A 139 12.31 -2.68 -14.22
N GLN A 140 11.86 -1.84 -15.15
CA GLN A 140 11.81 -2.16 -16.58
C GLN A 140 13.22 -2.40 -17.16
N GLN A 141 14.24 -1.66 -16.72
CA GLN A 141 15.61 -1.88 -17.19
C GLN A 141 16.22 -3.20 -16.71
N SER A 142 15.74 -3.73 -15.59
CA SER A 142 16.31 -4.92 -14.94
C SER A 142 15.45 -6.18 -15.11
N ARG A 143 14.21 -6.05 -15.57
CA ARG A 143 13.24 -7.14 -15.77
C ARG A 143 12.39 -6.85 -16.99
N ASP A 144 12.03 -7.90 -17.73
CA ASP A 144 11.13 -7.81 -18.89
C ASP A 144 9.67 -7.58 -18.43
N ILE A 145 9.41 -6.37 -17.93
CA ILE A 145 8.10 -5.93 -17.44
C ILE A 145 7.44 -5.09 -18.52
N ASP A 146 6.24 -5.50 -18.93
CA ASP A 146 5.43 -4.71 -19.88
C ASP A 146 4.93 -3.42 -19.22
N ILE A 147 5.50 -2.30 -19.65
CA ILE A 147 5.15 -0.98 -19.14
C ILE A 147 3.71 -0.59 -19.44
N LYS A 148 3.11 -1.12 -20.52
CA LYS A 148 1.71 -0.84 -20.86
C LYS A 148 0.78 -1.43 -19.80
N SER A 149 1.04 -2.67 -19.38
CA SER A 149 0.32 -3.31 -18.28
C SER A 149 0.47 -2.53 -16.96
N VAL A 150 1.69 -2.08 -16.64
CA VAL A 150 1.92 -1.35 -15.38
C VAL A 150 1.23 0.02 -15.37
N LEU A 151 1.32 0.78 -16.46
CA LEU A 151 0.67 2.09 -16.59
C LEU A 151 -0.85 1.99 -16.77
N ALA A 152 -1.40 0.81 -17.04
CA ALA A 152 -2.84 0.58 -17.03
C ALA A 152 -3.45 0.59 -15.62
N HIS A 153 -2.61 0.59 -14.57
CA HIS A 153 -3.03 0.58 -13.18
C HIS A 153 -2.58 1.87 -12.47
N GLU A 154 -3.36 2.30 -11.47
CA GLU A 154 -3.01 3.48 -10.67
C GLU A 154 -1.71 3.21 -9.88
N LEU A 155 -0.63 3.93 -10.20
CA LEU A 155 0.67 3.81 -9.53
C LEU A 155 0.74 4.65 -8.25
N SER A 156 -0.32 4.65 -7.47
CA SER A 156 -0.46 5.40 -6.22
C SER A 156 -1.15 4.54 -5.16
N PRO A 157 -0.77 4.67 -3.87
CA PRO A 157 -1.47 3.97 -2.79
C PRO A 157 -2.94 4.37 -2.65
N VAL A 158 -3.33 5.52 -3.21
CA VAL A 158 -4.70 6.04 -3.21
C VAL A 158 -5.04 6.65 -4.57
N PRO A 159 -6.31 6.63 -5.03
CA PRO A 159 -6.70 7.27 -6.29
C PRO A 159 -6.42 8.77 -6.23
N THR A 160 -5.49 9.26 -7.05
CA THR A 160 -5.06 10.68 -7.06
C THR A 160 -6.18 11.64 -7.49
N SER A 161 -7.20 11.12 -8.17
CA SER A 161 -8.43 11.83 -8.48
C SER A 161 -9.30 12.15 -7.25
N MET A 162 -9.18 11.35 -6.18
CA MET A 162 -9.97 11.48 -4.95
C MET A 162 -9.16 11.98 -3.76
N PHE A 163 -7.83 11.82 -3.79
CA PHE A 163 -6.92 12.18 -2.71
C PHE A 163 -5.81 13.11 -3.20
N ASP A 164 -5.37 14.03 -2.34
CA ASP A 164 -4.20 14.87 -2.61
C ASP A 164 -2.90 14.14 -2.26
N ASP A 165 -1.77 14.80 -2.54
CA ASP A 165 -0.43 14.24 -2.34
C ASP A 165 -0.07 14.07 -0.85
N GLU A 166 -0.88 14.67 0.03
CA GLU A 166 -0.80 14.53 1.49
C GLU A 166 -1.62 13.33 2.00
N GLY A 167 -2.36 12.67 1.10
CA GLY A 167 -3.21 11.52 1.40
C GLY A 167 -4.57 11.91 2.00
N ASN A 168 -4.93 13.19 1.99
CA ASN A 168 -6.25 13.65 2.42
C ASN A 168 -7.24 13.55 1.25
N MET A 169 -8.51 13.31 1.57
CA MET A 169 -9.56 13.29 0.55
C MET A 169 -9.74 14.71 -0.02
N ARG A 170 -9.62 14.85 -1.34
CA ARG A 170 -9.80 16.14 -2.02
C ARG A 170 -11.18 16.70 -1.71
N ILE A 171 -11.22 17.95 -1.27
CA ILE A 171 -12.46 18.66 -1.03
C ILE A 171 -13.13 18.92 -2.37
N ALA A 172 -14.37 18.44 -2.53
CA ALA A 172 -15.16 18.70 -3.72
C ALA A 172 -15.67 20.16 -3.74
N THR A 173 -14.82 21.08 -4.18
CA THR A 173 -15.09 22.53 -4.23
C THR A 173 -16.01 22.94 -5.37
N THR A 174 -16.12 22.11 -6.42
CA THR A 174 -16.83 22.44 -7.67
C THR A 174 -18.12 21.61 -7.86
N LYS A 175 -18.70 21.09 -6.77
CA LYS A 175 -19.98 20.35 -6.82
C LYS A 175 -21.09 21.13 -7.52
N SER A 176 -21.16 22.44 -7.32
CA SER A 176 -22.12 23.32 -7.98
C SER A 176 -21.89 23.39 -9.50
N THR A 177 -20.64 23.45 -9.94
CA THR A 177 -20.26 23.43 -11.36
C THR A 177 -20.61 22.10 -12.02
N LEU A 178 -20.33 20.98 -11.34
CA LEU A 178 -20.71 19.65 -11.80
C LEU A 178 -22.24 19.51 -11.90
N LYS A 179 -22.99 19.94 -10.87
CA LYS A 179 -24.45 19.97 -10.88
C LYS A 179 -24.99 20.74 -12.08
N LYS A 180 -24.46 21.93 -12.36
CA LYS A 180 -24.87 22.73 -13.53
C LYS A 180 -24.60 22.03 -14.86
N LYS A 181 -23.44 21.39 -15.01
CA LYS A 181 -23.09 20.63 -16.23
C LYS A 181 -24.01 19.41 -16.41
N LEU A 182 -24.29 18.66 -15.34
CA LEU A 182 -25.19 17.51 -15.36
C LEU A 182 -26.65 17.91 -15.62
N GLN A 183 -27.08 19.06 -15.10
CA GLN A 183 -28.45 19.56 -15.29
C GLN A 183 -28.78 19.70 -16.79
N VAL A 184 -27.84 20.22 -17.60
CA VAL A 184 -28.01 20.34 -19.06
C VAL A 184 -28.21 18.96 -19.72
N THR A 185 -27.50 17.93 -19.25
CA THR A 185 -27.57 16.58 -19.82
C THR A 185 -28.85 15.82 -19.44
N VAL A 186 -29.46 16.13 -18.29
CA VAL A 186 -30.60 15.36 -17.74
C VAL A 186 -31.96 15.99 -18.07
N SER A 187 -32.02 17.27 -18.45
CA SER A 187 -33.25 18.00 -18.78
C SER A 187 -34.10 17.46 -19.94
N GLN A 188 -33.68 16.39 -20.62
CA GLN A 188 -34.40 15.79 -21.74
C GLN A 188 -35.22 14.54 -21.40
N ARG A 189 -35.20 14.06 -20.15
CA ARG A 189 -36.05 12.91 -19.77
C ARG A 189 -37.48 13.40 -19.52
N LEU A 190 -38.31 13.34 -20.56
CA LEU A 190 -39.76 13.44 -20.44
C LEU A 190 -40.25 12.20 -19.67
N VAL A 191 -40.35 12.32 -18.35
CA VAL A 191 -41.07 11.33 -17.54
C VAL A 191 -42.50 11.80 -17.45
N GLU A 192 -43.41 11.12 -18.13
CA GLU A 192 -44.85 11.37 -18.05
C GLU A 192 -45.36 10.89 -16.69
N LYS A 193 -45.19 11.76 -15.68
CA LYS A 193 -45.61 11.61 -14.28
C LYS A 193 -45.00 10.40 -13.55
N PRO A 194 -44.11 10.62 -12.56
CA PRO A 194 -43.60 9.52 -11.74
C PRO A 194 -44.73 8.84 -10.95
N GLU A 195 -44.58 7.55 -10.64
CA GLU A 195 -45.52 6.81 -9.77
C GLU A 195 -45.31 7.22 -8.30
N VAL A 196 -44.04 7.44 -7.92
CA VAL A 196 -43.62 7.82 -6.56
C VAL A 196 -42.68 9.04 -6.63
N GLU A 197 -42.91 10.03 -5.77
CA GLU A 197 -42.06 11.21 -5.59
C GLU A 197 -41.29 11.10 -4.27
N ILE A 198 -39.96 11.19 -4.32
CA ILE A 198 -39.12 11.21 -3.11
C ILE A 198 -38.55 12.62 -2.95
N LEU A 199 -38.90 13.27 -1.85
CA LEU A 199 -38.49 14.62 -1.53
C LEU A 199 -37.37 14.62 -0.49
N ASP A 200 -36.24 15.25 -0.83
CA ASP A 200 -35.23 15.63 0.16
C ASP A 200 -35.73 16.85 0.94
N GLY A 201 -36.12 16.63 2.19
CA GLY A 201 -36.67 17.66 3.06
C GLY A 201 -35.67 18.77 3.38
N CYS A 202 -34.38 18.45 3.50
CA CYS A 202 -33.35 19.45 3.69
C CYS A 202 -33.22 20.33 2.44
N ALA A 203 -33.25 19.74 1.25
CA ALA A 203 -33.22 20.51 0.00
C ALA A 203 -34.46 21.41 -0.14
N LEU A 204 -35.64 20.91 0.24
CA LEU A 204 -36.90 21.64 0.13
C LEU A 204 -36.89 22.92 1.00
N LEU A 205 -36.29 22.86 2.20
CA LEU A 205 -36.10 24.02 3.07
C LEU A 205 -35.25 25.13 2.41
N TRP A 206 -34.35 24.78 1.49
CA TRP A 206 -33.54 25.76 0.74
C TRP A 206 -34.26 26.32 -0.49
N VAL A 207 -35.21 25.57 -1.06
CA VAL A 207 -35.96 25.98 -2.25
C VAL A 207 -37.11 26.93 -1.89
N ILE A 208 -37.77 26.67 -0.76
CA ILE A 208 -38.84 27.52 -0.25
C ILE A 208 -38.18 28.77 0.34
N HIS A 209 -38.50 29.91 -0.26
CA HIS A 209 -37.86 31.16 0.12
C HIS A 209 -38.43 31.67 1.45
N TRP A 210 -37.54 32.21 2.29
CA TRP A 210 -37.97 32.91 3.48
C TRP A 210 -38.78 34.16 3.09
N PRO A 211 -39.95 34.41 3.70
CA PRO A 211 -40.73 35.59 3.40
C PRO A 211 -39.98 36.88 3.83
N ASN A 212 -39.85 37.84 2.92
CA ASN A 212 -39.11 39.10 3.16
C ASN A 212 -39.60 39.88 4.39
N GLN A 213 -40.89 39.75 4.74
CA GLN A 213 -41.51 40.32 5.93
C GLN A 213 -42.50 39.31 6.53
N GLY A 214 -41.99 38.15 6.97
CA GLY A 214 -42.82 37.11 7.58
C GLY A 214 -42.20 36.49 8.82
N THR A 215 -43.02 35.74 9.53
CA THR A 215 -42.68 34.99 10.73
C THR A 215 -42.20 33.57 10.39
N VAL A 216 -41.66 32.88 11.39
CA VAL A 216 -41.38 31.43 11.29
C VAL A 216 -42.64 30.65 10.90
N ALA A 217 -43.81 31.05 11.41
CA ALA A 217 -45.07 30.40 11.09
C ALA A 217 -45.41 30.51 9.60
N ASP A 218 -45.14 31.67 8.98
CA ASP A 218 -45.39 31.88 7.54
C ASP A 218 -44.50 30.97 6.69
N PHE A 219 -43.24 30.81 7.08
CA PHE A 219 -42.32 29.88 6.43
C PHE A 219 -42.77 28.42 6.59
N VAL A 220 -43.15 28.01 7.80
CA VAL A 220 -43.66 26.66 8.08
C VAL A 220 -44.93 26.39 7.27
N ASN A 221 -45.86 27.35 7.21
CA ASN A 221 -47.08 27.23 6.41
C ASN A 221 -46.77 27.09 4.92
N ALA A 222 -45.82 27.87 4.40
CA ALA A 222 -45.37 27.74 3.01
C ALA A 222 -44.75 26.36 2.74
N PHE A 223 -43.92 25.86 3.67
CA PHE A 223 -43.35 24.51 3.61
C PHE A 223 -44.43 23.44 3.61
N THR A 224 -45.34 23.46 4.58
CA THR A 224 -46.42 22.48 4.71
C THR A 224 -47.34 22.50 3.50
N LYS A 225 -47.72 23.69 3.01
CA LYS A 225 -48.53 23.83 1.80
C LYS A 225 -47.84 23.17 0.60
N ASN A 226 -46.56 23.43 0.41
CA ASN A 226 -45.77 22.89 -0.70
C ASN A 226 -45.66 21.36 -0.68
N VAL A 227 -45.58 20.75 0.51
CA VAL A 227 -45.58 19.30 0.70
C VAL A 227 -46.99 18.72 0.48
N MET A 228 -48.02 19.34 1.05
CA MET A 228 -49.41 18.88 0.95
C MET A 228 -49.90 18.88 -0.50
N GLU A 229 -49.53 19.88 -1.30
CA GLU A 229 -49.86 19.94 -2.72
C GLU A 229 -49.26 18.76 -3.51
N ARG A 230 -48.08 18.24 -3.12
CA ARG A 230 -47.47 17.07 -3.77
C ARG A 230 -48.13 15.77 -3.37
N VAL A 231 -48.33 15.58 -2.06
CA VAL A 231 -49.02 14.41 -1.50
C VAL A 231 -50.44 14.26 -2.05
N ALA A 232 -51.14 15.37 -2.31
CA ALA A 232 -52.48 15.33 -2.89
C ALA A 232 -52.51 14.83 -4.35
N ASN A 233 -51.41 14.96 -5.08
CA ASN A 233 -51.33 14.66 -6.52
C ASN A 233 -50.59 13.36 -6.85
N GLN A 234 -49.78 12.84 -5.92
CA GLN A 234 -48.87 11.72 -6.12
C GLN A 234 -48.47 11.06 -4.79
N ASP A 235 -48.15 9.76 -4.83
CA ASP A 235 -47.54 9.06 -3.69
C ASP A 235 -46.16 9.66 -3.38
N THR A 236 -46.02 10.30 -2.22
CA THR A 236 -44.90 11.20 -1.93
C THR A 236 -44.26 10.88 -0.58
N TYR A 237 -42.94 10.65 -0.58
CA TYR A 237 -42.15 10.38 0.61
C TYR A 237 -41.21 11.54 0.92
N LEU A 238 -41.40 12.19 2.07
CA LEU A 238 -40.51 13.24 2.58
C LEU A 238 -39.41 12.62 3.46
N ILE A 239 -38.15 12.77 3.07
CA ILE A 239 -37.00 12.18 3.75
C ILE A 239 -36.07 13.29 4.24
N PHE A 240 -35.69 13.21 5.51
CA PHE A 240 -34.63 14.05 6.08
C PHE A 240 -33.35 13.24 6.28
N ASP A 241 -32.21 13.89 6.07
CA ASP A 241 -30.88 13.30 6.31
C ASP A 241 -30.75 12.87 7.78
N ARG A 242 -30.17 11.68 8.00
CA ARG A 242 -29.71 11.23 9.32
C ARG A 242 -28.19 11.30 9.39
N TYR A 243 -27.68 11.96 10.43
CA TYR A 243 -26.25 12.05 10.68
C TYR A 243 -25.85 11.03 11.75
N PHE A 244 -25.06 10.04 11.34
CA PHE A 244 -24.40 9.10 12.25
C PHE A 244 -23.00 9.60 12.59
N ASP A 245 -22.49 9.23 13.78
CA ASP A 245 -21.17 9.65 14.26
C ASP A 245 -20.03 9.32 13.29
N PHE A 246 -20.14 8.19 12.58
CA PHE A 246 -19.20 7.74 11.55
C PHE A 246 -19.76 7.85 10.12
N SER A 247 -20.49 8.92 9.82
CA SER A 247 -20.95 9.18 8.45
C SER A 247 -19.78 9.47 7.50
N ILE A 248 -19.88 9.06 6.23
CA ILE A 248 -18.97 9.50 5.15
C ILE A 248 -18.84 11.04 5.04
N LYS A 249 -19.76 11.80 5.64
CA LYS A 249 -19.73 13.27 5.71
C LYS A 249 -18.89 13.80 6.89
N SER A 250 -18.50 13.01 7.89
CA SER A 250 -17.78 13.49 9.08
C SER A 250 -16.37 13.97 8.77
N GLY A 251 -15.61 13.22 7.96
CA GLY A 251 -14.26 13.60 7.52
C GLY A 251 -14.19 14.90 6.71
N THR A 252 -15.26 15.26 5.98
CA THR A 252 -15.31 16.51 5.20
C THR A 252 -15.76 17.73 6.02
N ARG A 253 -16.31 17.54 7.22
CA ARG A 253 -16.68 18.65 8.13
C ARG A 253 -15.46 19.21 8.86
N ALA A 254 -14.56 18.35 9.31
CA ALA A 254 -13.33 18.76 10.00
C ALA A 254 -12.43 19.63 9.12
N ALA A 255 -12.40 19.39 7.80
CA ALA A 255 -11.62 20.17 6.85
C ALA A 255 -12.29 21.49 6.39
N ARG A 256 -13.52 21.77 6.86
CA ARG A 256 -14.28 23.00 6.53
C ARG A 256 -14.47 23.93 7.74
N ALA A 257 -14.07 23.49 8.93
CA ALA A 257 -13.97 24.33 10.12
C ALA A 257 -12.66 25.13 10.08
#